data_AF-E7RWY9-F1
#
_entry.id   AF-E7RWY9-F1
#
_cell.length_a   1.000
_cell.length_b   1.000
_cell.length_c   1.000
_cell.angle_alpha   90.00
_cell.angle_beta   90.00
_cell.angle_gamma   90.00
#
_symmetry.space_group_name_H-M   'P 1'
#
loop_
_entity.id
_entity.type
_entity.pdbx_description
1 polymer ?
#
loop_
_entity_poly.entity_id
_entity_poly.type
_entity_poly.pdbx_seq_one_letter_code
_entity_poly.pdbx_strand_id
1 'polypeptide(L)'
;MSKSAFPVSADGIRNVSRPAWLTLGVLACLAVAQPTMATAQTARESAEHATAHQGHGHHAHGVQAEASPVVVSGAYTAVPRPGVPNLAVYIDRVQNRGQQDDQLLSARTGIARATEMHEMKVENDMMRMRQVSAIDIPAGTSVDMNKGASSGYHLMVLGLSRPLKAGEHFTLTLNFRHAGSQDVQVQVQDVAGHTGGHEHHHDHDEHAGHAHGH
;
A
#
# COMPACT_ATOMS: atom_id res chain seq x y z
N MET A 1 9.16 56.26 -46.07
CA MET A 1 9.70 56.75 -44.78
C MET A 1 10.56 55.64 -44.18
N SER A 2 11.75 56.03 -43.75
CA SER A 2 12.91 55.34 -43.17
C SER A 2 13.04 53.81 -43.06
N LYS A 3 14.19 53.38 -43.61
CA LYS A 3 15.04 52.23 -43.28
C LYS A 3 15.55 52.26 -41.83
N SER A 4 15.76 51.07 -41.24
CA SER A 4 16.93 50.68 -40.42
C SER A 4 16.73 49.20 -40.00
N ALA A 5 17.41 48.22 -40.59
CA ALA A 5 18.83 47.84 -40.45
C ALA A 5 19.11 47.02 -39.16
N PHE A 6 19.54 45.76 -39.39
CA PHE A 6 20.16 44.75 -38.52
C PHE A 6 21.46 45.24 -37.82
N PRO A 7 22.30 44.39 -37.16
CA PRO A 7 22.17 43.09 -36.43
C PRO A 7 22.91 43.14 -35.06
N VAL A 8 23.00 42.03 -34.29
CA VAL A 8 24.28 41.51 -33.71
C VAL A 8 24.06 40.24 -32.85
N SER A 9 24.89 39.23 -33.15
CA SER A 9 25.12 37.97 -32.43
C SER A 9 25.98 38.12 -31.17
N ALA A 10 25.86 37.19 -30.22
CA ALA A 10 26.97 36.49 -29.53
C ALA A 10 26.35 35.47 -28.55
N ASP A 11 26.49 34.17 -28.78
CA ASP A 11 27.66 33.32 -28.47
C ASP A 11 27.75 32.94 -26.99
N GLY A 12 27.77 31.63 -26.72
CA GLY A 12 27.84 31.09 -25.37
C GLY A 12 27.70 29.57 -25.25
N ILE A 13 28.04 28.80 -26.29
CA ILE A 13 28.26 27.35 -26.17
C ILE A 13 29.66 27.19 -25.56
N ARG A 14 29.74 26.79 -24.29
CA ARG A 14 31.01 26.35 -23.70
C ARG A 14 31.05 24.83 -23.60
N ASN A 15 31.50 24.24 -24.71
CA ASN A 15 32.19 22.96 -24.77
C ASN A 15 33.67 23.19 -24.43
N VAL A 16 34.17 22.62 -23.32
CA VAL A 16 35.61 22.44 -23.09
C VAL A 16 35.85 21.10 -22.40
N SER A 17 36.27 20.14 -23.22
CA SER A 17 37.44 19.27 -23.05
C SER A 17 37.77 18.62 -21.69
N ARG A 18 37.82 17.29 -21.76
CA ARG A 18 38.44 16.32 -20.85
C ARG A 18 39.91 16.67 -20.56
N PRO A 19 40.48 16.14 -19.46
CA PRO A 19 41.56 15.18 -19.69
C PRO A 19 41.48 13.92 -18.82
N ALA A 20 41.75 12.80 -19.47
CA ALA A 20 42.09 11.52 -18.88
C ALA A 20 43.53 11.56 -18.36
N TRP A 21 43.77 11.15 -17.12
CA TRP A 21 45.08 10.68 -16.67
C TRP A 21 44.91 9.40 -15.85
N LEU A 22 45.59 8.35 -16.33
CA LEU A 22 45.78 7.07 -15.68
C LEU A 22 46.53 7.24 -14.36
N THR A 23 46.18 6.44 -13.34
CA THR A 23 47.21 5.81 -12.52
C THR A 23 46.92 4.32 -12.38
N LEU A 24 47.98 3.58 -12.61
CA LEU A 24 48.14 2.14 -12.71
C LEU A 24 48.79 1.66 -11.40
N GLY A 25 48.34 0.56 -10.83
CA GLY A 25 48.99 -0.12 -9.69
C GLY A 25 48.14 -1.33 -9.28
N VAL A 26 48.29 -2.51 -9.87
CA VAL A 26 49.40 -3.50 -9.82
C VAL A 26 49.55 -4.18 -8.46
N LEU A 27 49.57 -5.52 -8.55
CA LEU A 27 50.20 -6.53 -7.68
C LEU A 27 49.33 -7.32 -6.67
N ALA A 28 48.85 -8.47 -7.17
CA ALA A 28 49.12 -9.83 -6.69
C ALA A 28 49.41 -10.13 -5.19
N CYS A 29 48.66 -11.08 -4.64
CA CYS A 29 49.14 -12.21 -3.81
C CYS A 29 48.05 -13.30 -3.83
N LEU A 30 48.19 -14.32 -4.67
CA LEU A 30 48.78 -15.65 -4.40
C LEU A 30 48.11 -16.46 -3.27
N ALA A 31 47.63 -17.63 -3.68
CA ALA A 31 46.97 -18.70 -2.94
C ALA A 31 47.75 -19.28 -1.74
N VAL A 32 47.03 -19.75 -0.73
CA VAL A 32 47.39 -20.98 0.01
C VAL A 32 46.12 -21.79 0.31
N ALA A 33 46.20 -23.07 0.02
CA ALA A 33 45.19 -24.11 0.21
C ALA A 33 45.09 -24.60 1.68
N GLN A 34 43.87 -25.01 2.05
CA GLN A 34 43.32 -26.01 3.01
C GLN A 34 44.29 -26.91 3.86
N PRO A 35 43.83 -27.80 4.78
CA PRO A 35 42.59 -27.97 5.58
C PRO A 35 42.87 -28.27 7.09
N THR A 36 41.85 -28.32 7.96
CA THR A 36 41.86 -29.19 9.16
C THR A 36 40.50 -29.87 9.35
N MET A 37 40.52 -31.20 9.32
CA MET A 37 39.39 -32.13 9.52
C MET A 37 39.22 -32.54 11.00
N ALA A 38 38.09 -33.20 11.27
CA ALA A 38 37.68 -33.99 12.45
C ALA A 38 36.91 -33.20 13.52
N THR A 39 35.68 -33.58 13.96
CA THR A 39 35.17 -34.91 14.33
C THR A 39 33.63 -34.90 14.19
N ALA A 40 33.03 -35.66 13.27
CA ALA A 40 32.35 -36.97 13.45
C ALA A 40 31.14 -37.00 14.41
N GLN A 41 29.96 -37.31 13.86
CA GLN A 41 28.87 -38.18 14.40
C GLN A 41 27.70 -38.09 13.39
N THR A 42 27.56 -38.96 12.39
CA THR A 42 27.04 -40.35 12.41
C THR A 42 25.67 -40.51 13.05
N ALA A 43 24.63 -40.56 12.20
CA ALA A 43 23.60 -41.60 12.10
C ALA A 43 22.68 -41.20 10.93
N ARG A 44 22.80 -41.77 9.72
CA ARG A 44 22.26 -43.07 9.28
C ARG A 44 20.76 -43.21 9.53
N GLU A 45 19.96 -42.81 8.55
CA GLU A 45 18.73 -43.51 8.18
C GLU A 45 18.82 -43.87 6.70
N SER A 46 18.41 -45.10 6.41
CA SER A 46 18.83 -45.90 5.26
C SER A 46 18.21 -45.46 3.93
N ALA A 47 18.99 -45.59 2.87
CA ALA A 47 18.51 -45.78 1.51
C ALA A 47 17.76 -47.14 1.42
N GLU A 48 16.95 -47.48 0.42
CA GLU A 48 17.28 -47.49 -1.00
C GLU A 48 16.13 -47.97 -1.91
N HIS A 49 16.38 -47.83 -3.22
CA HIS A 49 15.66 -48.28 -4.44
C HIS A 49 14.58 -47.32 -5.01
N ALA A 50 14.68 -46.80 -6.24
CA ALA A 50 15.59 -47.07 -7.34
C ALA A 50 15.46 -46.00 -8.46
N THR A 51 16.45 -46.04 -9.36
CA THR A 51 16.51 -45.50 -10.71
C THR A 51 17.03 -44.08 -10.90
N ALA A 52 18.17 -44.04 -11.57
CA ALA A 52 18.83 -42.86 -12.08
C ALA A 52 18.05 -42.26 -13.24
N HIS A 53 17.93 -40.93 -13.24
CA HIS A 53 18.08 -40.17 -14.47
C HIS A 53 18.80 -38.86 -14.17
N GLN A 54 19.85 -38.65 -14.94
CA GLN A 54 20.73 -37.50 -14.94
C GLN A 54 19.93 -36.25 -15.32
N GLY A 55 19.79 -35.32 -14.37
CA GLY A 55 19.18 -34.01 -14.56
C GLY A 55 20.14 -32.95 -14.05
N HIS A 56 20.49 -32.01 -14.92
CA HIS A 56 21.37 -30.89 -14.64
C HIS A 56 20.85 -30.12 -13.40
N GLY A 57 21.68 -30.04 -12.36
CA GLY A 57 21.39 -29.25 -11.17
C GLY A 57 21.34 -27.77 -11.52
N HIS A 58 20.14 -27.24 -11.70
CA HIS A 58 19.90 -25.81 -11.61
C HIS A 58 20.22 -25.39 -10.18
N HIS A 59 21.24 -24.56 -10.03
CA HIS A 59 21.51 -23.84 -8.80
C HIS A 59 20.23 -23.13 -8.38
N ALA A 60 19.55 -23.67 -7.36
CA ALA A 60 18.47 -23.00 -6.68
C ALA A 60 19.05 -21.71 -6.09
N HIS A 61 18.81 -20.60 -6.79
CA HIS A 61 18.95 -19.28 -6.20
C HIS A 61 17.92 -19.22 -5.08
N GLY A 62 18.38 -19.42 -3.84
CA GLY A 62 17.61 -19.08 -2.67
C GLY A 62 17.29 -17.59 -2.77
N VAL A 63 16.06 -17.27 -3.15
CA VAL A 63 15.56 -15.91 -3.13
C VAL A 63 15.48 -15.54 -1.65
N GLN A 64 16.46 -14.78 -1.17
CA GLN A 64 16.30 -14.09 0.08
C GLN A 64 15.10 -13.16 -0.12
N ALA A 65 14.05 -13.34 0.68
CA ALA A 65 12.90 -12.47 0.66
C ALA A 65 13.37 -11.07 1.10
N GLU A 66 13.69 -10.21 0.13
CA GLU A 66 13.89 -8.80 0.41
C GLU A 66 12.58 -8.26 0.99
N ALA A 67 12.67 -7.56 2.13
CA ALA A 67 11.52 -6.93 2.74
C ALA A 67 10.86 -6.00 1.70
N SER A 68 9.56 -6.16 1.47
CA SER A 68 8.84 -5.35 0.49
C SER A 68 9.08 -3.86 0.75
N PRO A 69 9.41 -3.06 -0.29
CA PRO A 69 9.65 -1.62 -0.12
C PRO A 69 8.37 -0.84 0.23
N VAL A 70 7.21 -1.45 0.01
CA VAL A 70 5.90 -0.90 0.40
C VAL A 70 5.59 -1.27 1.85
N VAL A 71 5.30 -0.25 2.65
CA VAL A 71 4.94 -0.38 4.07
C VAL A 71 3.49 0.07 4.26
N VAL A 72 2.66 -0.81 4.80
CA VAL A 72 1.27 -0.50 5.14
C VAL A 72 1.16 -0.30 6.65
N SER A 73 0.66 0.86 7.06
CA SER A 73 0.50 1.23 8.47
C SER A 73 -0.97 1.32 8.80
N GLY A 74 -1.39 0.55 9.81
CA GLY A 74 -2.73 0.57 10.38
C GLY A 74 -3.84 0.17 9.41
N ALA A 75 -4.81 -0.60 9.90
CA ALA A 75 -6.02 -0.86 9.17
C ALA A 75 -7.19 -1.01 10.13
N TYR A 76 -8.29 -0.34 9.85
CA TYR A 76 -9.45 -0.36 10.71
C TYR A 76 -10.76 -0.24 9.93
N THR A 77 -11.83 -0.68 10.57
CA THR A 77 -13.19 -0.50 10.07
C THR A 77 -14.12 -0.22 11.23
N ALA A 78 -15.20 0.50 10.98
CA ALA A 78 -16.29 0.63 11.92
C ALA A 78 -17.10 -0.67 12.00
N VAL A 79 -17.63 -1.01 13.17
CA VAL A 79 -18.64 -2.07 13.30
C VAL A 79 -19.79 -1.81 12.32
N PRO A 80 -20.13 -2.76 11.43
CA PRO A 80 -21.27 -2.60 10.53
C PRO A 80 -22.56 -2.52 11.34
N ARG A 81 -23.51 -1.70 10.89
CA ARG A 81 -24.86 -1.70 11.47
C ARG A 81 -25.49 -3.09 11.33
N PRO A 82 -26.30 -3.55 12.29
CA PRO A 82 -27.03 -4.81 12.17
C PRO A 82 -27.77 -4.90 10.82
N GLY A 83 -27.61 -6.02 10.11
CA GLY A 83 -28.24 -6.25 8.81
C GLY A 83 -27.55 -5.60 7.60
N VAL A 84 -26.45 -4.85 7.78
CA VAL A 84 -25.67 -4.29 6.67
C VAL A 84 -24.50 -5.24 6.35
N PRO A 85 -24.51 -5.93 5.19
CA PRO A 85 -23.50 -6.94 4.86
C PRO A 85 -22.23 -6.34 4.24
N ASN A 86 -22.11 -5.01 4.17
CA ASN A 86 -21.02 -4.32 3.51
C ASN A 86 -20.35 -3.34 4.48
N LEU A 87 -19.05 -3.16 4.38
CA LEU A 87 -18.30 -2.21 5.19
C LEU A 87 -17.18 -1.53 4.40
N ALA A 88 -16.70 -0.40 4.89
CA ALA A 88 -15.50 0.25 4.41
C ALA A 88 -14.33 -0.06 5.35
N VAL A 89 -13.20 -0.49 4.78
CA VAL A 89 -11.91 -0.59 5.47
C VAL A 89 -11.07 0.63 5.09
N TYR A 90 -10.47 1.22 6.11
CA TYR A 90 -9.55 2.34 6.02
C TYR A 90 -8.15 1.87 6.40
N ILE A 91 -7.15 2.40 5.70
CA ILE A 91 -5.73 2.13 5.96
C ILE A 91 -5.07 3.46 6.30
N ASP A 92 -4.33 3.56 7.40
CA ASP A 92 -3.83 4.87 7.84
C ASP A 92 -2.90 5.47 6.79
N ARG A 93 -1.95 4.66 6.32
CA ARG A 93 -0.96 5.04 5.32
C ARG A 93 -0.39 3.85 4.57
N VAL A 94 -0.24 3.99 3.26
CA VAL A 94 0.58 3.11 2.41
C VAL A 94 1.77 3.92 1.92
N GLN A 95 2.99 3.50 2.26
CA GLN A 95 4.22 4.20 1.92
C GLN A 95 5.08 3.35 1.01
N ASN A 96 5.43 3.85 -0.18
CA ASN A 96 6.41 3.22 -1.05
C ASN A 96 7.80 3.81 -0.78
N ARG A 97 8.66 3.04 -0.11
CA ARG A 97 10.06 3.41 0.18
C ARG A 97 11.03 2.98 -0.93
N GLY A 98 10.51 2.37 -1.99
CA GLY A 98 11.29 1.91 -3.13
C GLY A 98 11.59 3.06 -4.10
N GLN A 99 12.42 2.73 -5.09
CA GLN A 99 12.76 3.64 -6.19
C GLN A 99 11.88 3.41 -7.44
N GLN A 100 10.96 2.46 -7.38
CA GLN A 100 10.03 2.13 -8.47
C GLN A 100 8.61 2.39 -8.00
N ASP A 101 7.79 2.97 -8.89
CA ASP A 101 6.36 3.15 -8.66
C ASP A 101 5.69 1.78 -8.42
N ASP A 102 4.70 1.76 -7.54
CA ASP A 102 3.89 0.58 -7.28
C ASP A 102 2.41 0.92 -7.41
N GLN A 103 1.58 -0.11 -7.50
CA GLN A 103 0.12 0.01 -7.58
C GLN A 103 -0.53 -1.03 -6.69
N LEU A 104 -1.50 -0.63 -5.87
CA LEU A 104 -2.41 -1.58 -5.25
C LEU A 104 -3.43 -2.02 -6.31
N LEU A 105 -3.38 -3.30 -6.70
CA LEU A 105 -4.21 -3.85 -7.77
C LEU A 105 -5.51 -4.47 -7.24
N SER A 106 -5.48 -5.02 -6.03
CA SER A 106 -6.66 -5.59 -5.40
C SER A 106 -6.46 -5.77 -3.91
N ALA A 107 -7.58 -5.95 -3.21
CA ALA A 107 -7.62 -6.52 -1.86
C ALA A 107 -8.37 -7.85 -1.91
N ARG A 108 -8.29 -8.65 -0.84
CA ARG A 108 -9.16 -9.81 -0.61
C ARG A 108 -9.21 -10.16 0.87
N THR A 109 -10.30 -10.79 1.30
CA THR A 109 -10.42 -11.31 2.66
C THR A 109 -11.28 -12.58 2.67
N GLY A 110 -11.03 -13.47 3.63
CA GLY A 110 -11.80 -14.71 3.79
C GLY A 110 -13.19 -14.50 4.43
N ILE A 111 -13.47 -13.31 4.97
CA ILE A 111 -14.73 -13.05 5.68
C ILE A 111 -15.86 -12.52 4.79
N ALA A 112 -15.61 -12.29 3.49
CA ALA A 112 -16.54 -11.61 2.59
C ALA A 112 -16.55 -12.23 1.18
N ARG A 113 -17.55 -11.87 0.37
CA ARG A 113 -17.70 -12.35 -1.00
C ARG A 113 -16.76 -11.65 -1.97
N ALA A 114 -16.60 -10.35 -1.82
CA ALA A 114 -15.78 -9.53 -2.70
C ALA A 114 -15.21 -8.32 -1.96
N THR A 115 -14.21 -7.71 -2.59
CA THR A 115 -13.66 -6.42 -2.16
C THR A 115 -13.44 -5.53 -3.36
N GLU A 116 -13.71 -4.24 -3.20
CA GLU A 116 -13.58 -3.23 -4.25
C GLU A 116 -12.76 -2.05 -3.73
N MET A 117 -12.05 -1.35 -4.63
CA MET A 117 -11.32 -0.14 -4.30
C MET A 117 -12.09 1.06 -4.83
N HIS A 118 -12.34 2.06 -3.99
CA HIS A 118 -13.18 3.21 -4.31
C HIS A 118 -12.43 4.51 -4.01
N GLU A 119 -12.65 5.52 -4.84
CA GLU A 119 -12.11 6.88 -4.72
C GLU A 119 -13.27 7.86 -4.53
N MET A 120 -13.14 8.79 -3.59
CA MET A 120 -14.01 9.96 -3.44
C MET A 120 -13.38 11.15 -4.16
N LYS A 121 -14.04 11.67 -5.18
CA LYS A 121 -13.56 12.82 -5.94
C LYS A 121 -14.65 13.88 -6.07
N VAL A 122 -14.26 15.16 -5.96
CA VAL A 122 -15.13 16.28 -6.33
C VAL A 122 -15.20 16.35 -7.85
N GLU A 123 -16.40 16.21 -8.39
CA GLU A 123 -16.69 16.38 -9.81
C GLU A 123 -17.91 17.29 -9.94
N ASN A 124 -17.76 18.43 -10.63
CA ASN A 124 -18.83 19.44 -10.77
C ASN A 124 -19.39 19.92 -9.41
N ASP A 125 -18.51 20.28 -8.48
CA ASP A 125 -18.85 20.69 -7.10
C ASP A 125 -19.62 19.64 -6.28
N MET A 126 -19.72 18.39 -6.77
CA MET A 126 -20.35 17.27 -6.08
C MET A 126 -19.31 16.19 -5.74
N MET A 127 -19.31 15.75 -4.48
CA MET A 127 -18.52 14.57 -4.07
C MET A 127 -19.12 13.31 -4.68
N ARG A 128 -18.33 12.58 -5.46
CA ARG A 128 -18.72 11.30 -6.09
C ARG A 128 -17.79 10.18 -5.65
N MET A 129 -18.40 9.05 -5.32
CA MET A 129 -17.71 7.79 -5.07
C MET A 129 -17.61 7.02 -6.38
N ARG A 130 -16.41 6.58 -6.75
CA ARG A 130 -16.17 5.81 -7.97
C ARG A 130 -15.27 4.63 -7.68
N GLN A 131 -15.63 3.46 -8.17
CA GLN A 131 -14.77 2.30 -8.15
C GLN A 131 -13.54 2.52 -9.05
N VAL A 132 -12.37 2.15 -8.57
CA VAL A 132 -11.09 2.21 -9.29
C VAL A 132 -10.49 0.81 -9.41
N SER A 133 -9.79 0.55 -10.51
CA SER A 133 -9.15 -0.76 -10.76
C SER A 133 -7.77 -0.88 -10.10
N ALA A 134 -7.14 0.25 -9.76
CA ALA A 134 -5.86 0.31 -9.08
C ALA A 134 -5.72 1.63 -8.30
N ILE A 135 -4.84 1.64 -7.30
CA ILE A 135 -4.41 2.86 -6.60
C ILE A 135 -2.91 3.01 -6.82
N ASP A 136 -2.51 4.14 -7.42
CA ASP A 136 -1.11 4.46 -7.68
C ASP A 136 -0.38 4.86 -6.40
N ILE A 137 0.82 4.31 -6.20
CA ILE A 137 1.70 4.58 -5.07
C ILE A 137 3.10 4.89 -5.62
N PRO A 138 3.35 6.12 -6.07
CA PRO A 138 4.63 6.51 -6.67
C PRO A 138 5.82 6.28 -5.74
N ALA A 139 6.99 6.03 -6.33
CA ALA A 139 8.24 5.82 -5.61
C ALA A 139 8.53 6.95 -4.61
N GLY A 140 8.94 6.61 -3.39
CA GLY A 140 9.27 7.58 -2.34
C GLY A 140 8.09 8.36 -1.76
N THR A 141 6.84 8.02 -2.13
CA THR A 141 5.64 8.74 -1.67
C THR A 141 4.82 7.96 -0.65
N SER A 142 3.79 8.61 -0.11
CA SER A 142 2.83 7.99 0.79
C SER A 142 1.40 8.37 0.38
N VAL A 143 0.51 7.39 0.42
CA VAL A 143 -0.92 7.55 0.18
C VAL A 143 -1.63 7.25 1.48
N ASP A 144 -2.25 8.28 2.06
CA ASP A 144 -3.11 8.13 3.24
C ASP A 144 -4.48 7.63 2.76
N MET A 145 -5.02 6.56 3.33
CA MET A 145 -6.33 5.99 2.96
C MET A 145 -7.27 5.92 4.17
N ASN A 146 -7.02 6.79 5.16
CA ASN A 146 -7.85 6.90 6.36
C ASN A 146 -9.15 7.64 6.06
N LYS A 147 -10.09 7.55 7.01
CA LYS A 147 -11.39 8.21 6.88
C LYS A 147 -11.21 9.73 6.82
N GLY A 148 -11.55 10.33 5.68
CA GLY A 148 -11.46 11.79 5.47
C GLY A 148 -10.10 12.26 4.94
N ALA A 149 -9.19 11.34 4.59
CA ALA A 149 -7.98 11.68 3.86
C ALA A 149 -8.33 12.37 2.53
N SER A 150 -7.50 13.35 2.14
CA SER A 150 -7.68 14.10 0.88
C SER A 150 -7.59 13.23 -0.38
N SER A 151 -6.97 12.04 -0.26
CA SER A 151 -6.92 11.04 -1.34
C SER A 151 -8.29 10.44 -1.66
N GLY A 152 -9.23 10.45 -0.70
CA GLY A 152 -10.58 9.91 -0.86
C GLY A 152 -10.66 8.38 -0.99
N TYR A 153 -9.55 7.65 -0.89
CA TYR A 153 -9.55 6.21 -1.12
C TYR A 153 -10.07 5.40 0.07
N HIS A 154 -10.84 4.35 -0.22
CA HIS A 154 -11.27 3.36 0.77
C HIS A 154 -11.52 2.01 0.11
N LEU A 155 -11.42 0.93 0.90
CA LEU A 155 -11.65 -0.44 0.45
C LEU A 155 -13.04 -0.88 0.88
N MET A 156 -13.92 -1.15 -0.07
CA MET A 156 -15.25 -1.68 0.21
C MET A 156 -15.18 -3.20 0.31
N VAL A 157 -15.66 -3.76 1.42
CA VAL A 157 -15.81 -5.20 1.63
C VAL A 157 -17.29 -5.53 1.50
N LEU A 158 -17.61 -6.42 0.56
CA LEU A 158 -18.99 -6.71 0.15
C LEU A 158 -19.40 -8.13 0.52
N GLY A 159 -20.61 -8.27 1.07
CA GLY A 159 -21.19 -9.58 1.37
C GLY A 159 -20.44 -10.31 2.48
N LEU A 160 -20.39 -9.72 3.67
CA LEU A 160 -19.88 -10.37 4.88
C LEU A 160 -20.56 -11.73 5.09
N SER A 161 -19.75 -12.76 5.33
CA SER A 161 -20.23 -14.12 5.58
C SER A 161 -20.76 -14.30 6.99
N ARG A 162 -20.39 -13.40 7.92
CA ARG A 162 -20.86 -13.37 9.30
C ARG A 162 -20.86 -11.93 9.83
N PRO A 163 -21.66 -11.61 10.86
CA PRO A 163 -21.54 -10.35 11.58
C PRO A 163 -20.16 -10.19 12.21
N LEU A 164 -19.66 -8.95 12.24
CA LEU A 164 -18.44 -8.56 12.95
C LEU A 164 -18.79 -7.83 14.25
N LYS A 165 -17.95 -7.99 15.28
CA LYS A 165 -18.10 -7.31 16.58
C LYS A 165 -16.93 -6.37 16.83
N ALA A 166 -17.16 -5.35 17.66
CA ALA A 166 -16.09 -4.47 18.12
C ALA A 166 -14.96 -5.26 18.80
N GLY A 167 -13.72 -4.84 18.56
CA GLY A 167 -12.52 -5.50 19.06
C GLY A 167 -12.10 -6.75 18.28
N GLU A 168 -12.90 -7.21 17.31
CA GLU A 168 -12.46 -8.29 16.42
C GLU A 168 -11.35 -7.82 15.46
N HIS A 169 -10.55 -8.77 15.00
CA HIS A 169 -9.57 -8.56 13.95
C HIS A 169 -9.80 -9.55 12.81
N PHE A 170 -9.58 -9.12 11.58
CA PHE A 170 -9.56 -10.00 10.43
C PHE A 170 -8.44 -9.63 9.47
N THR A 171 -7.97 -10.63 8.72
CA THR A 171 -6.88 -10.45 7.75
C THR A 171 -7.43 -9.95 6.43
N LEU A 172 -6.79 -8.92 5.89
CA LEU A 172 -6.99 -8.39 4.55
C LEU A 172 -5.68 -8.54 3.78
N THR A 173 -5.69 -9.28 2.68
CA THR A 173 -4.53 -9.40 1.80
C THR A 173 -4.61 -8.30 0.75
N LEU A 174 -3.58 -7.46 0.67
CA LEU A 174 -3.38 -6.42 -0.32
C LEU A 174 -2.43 -6.92 -1.40
N ASN A 175 -2.80 -6.83 -2.67
CA ASN A 175 -1.95 -7.27 -3.78
C ASN A 175 -1.39 -6.05 -4.51
N PHE A 176 -0.10 -5.82 -4.32
CA PHE A 176 0.66 -4.80 -5.03
C PHE A 176 1.24 -5.37 -6.31
N ARG A 177 1.43 -4.50 -7.31
CA ARG A 177 2.00 -4.88 -8.61
C ARG A 177 3.44 -5.37 -8.48
N HIS A 178 4.25 -4.71 -7.65
CA HIS A 178 5.67 -5.01 -7.51
C HIS A 178 6.06 -5.52 -6.13
N ALA A 179 5.49 -4.95 -5.06
CA ALA A 179 5.73 -5.42 -3.69
C ALA A 179 5.07 -6.77 -3.37
N GLY A 180 4.20 -7.28 -4.26
CA GLY A 180 3.52 -8.56 -4.11
C GLY A 180 2.35 -8.50 -3.12
N SER A 181 1.97 -9.66 -2.57
CA SER A 181 0.89 -9.76 -1.59
C SER A 181 1.38 -9.44 -0.18
N GLN A 182 0.65 -8.59 0.53
CA GLN A 182 0.88 -8.27 1.93
C GLN A 182 -0.40 -8.46 2.75
N ASP A 183 -0.29 -9.19 3.85
CA ASP A 183 -1.40 -9.36 4.79
C ASP A 183 -1.36 -8.26 5.85
N VAL A 184 -2.51 -7.61 6.04
CA VAL A 184 -2.72 -6.60 7.08
C VAL A 184 -3.85 -7.02 8.01
N GLN A 185 -3.69 -6.73 9.30
CA GLN A 185 -4.73 -6.97 10.29
C GLN A 185 -5.64 -5.75 10.40
N VAL A 186 -6.90 -5.94 10.07
CA VAL A 186 -7.94 -4.92 10.19
C VAL A 186 -8.58 -5.02 11.56
N GLN A 187 -8.55 -3.95 12.34
CA GLN A 187 -9.27 -3.85 13.61
C GLN A 187 -10.70 -3.38 13.40
N VAL A 188 -11.67 -4.08 13.99
CA VAL A 188 -13.06 -3.65 14.03
C VAL A 188 -13.26 -2.74 15.24
N GLN A 189 -13.50 -1.46 14.99
CA GLN A 189 -13.65 -0.43 16.00
C GLN A 189 -15.12 -0.10 16.24
N ASP A 190 -15.47 0.08 17.51
CA ASP A 190 -16.75 0.70 17.84
C ASP A 190 -16.64 2.21 17.63
N VAL A 191 -17.29 2.71 16.59
CA VAL A 191 -17.35 4.16 16.31
C VAL A 191 -18.63 4.80 16.85
N ALA A 192 -19.42 4.07 17.65
CA ALA A 192 -20.49 4.64 18.48
C ALA A 192 -19.86 5.52 19.58
N GLY A 193 -19.36 6.70 19.20
CA GLY A 193 -18.72 7.61 20.13
C GLY A 193 -18.01 8.83 19.52
N HIS A 194 -17.86 8.93 18.19
CA HIS A 194 -17.20 10.08 17.55
C HIS A 194 -18.12 10.95 16.68
N THR A 195 -19.45 10.78 16.78
CA THR A 195 -20.35 11.88 16.43
C THR A 195 -20.30 12.88 17.57
N GLY A 196 -19.57 13.98 17.36
CA GLY A 196 -19.72 15.17 18.20
C GLY A 196 -21.21 15.47 18.36
N GLY A 197 -21.64 15.55 19.62
CA GLY A 197 -23.00 15.93 19.97
C GLY A 197 -23.27 17.33 19.42
N HIS A 198 -23.99 17.38 18.30
CA HIS A 198 -24.83 18.54 18.03
C HIS A 198 -26.09 18.31 18.87
N GLU A 199 -26.03 18.83 20.10
CA GLU A 199 -27.21 19.11 20.91
C GLU A 199 -28.06 20.11 20.12
N HIS A 200 -28.95 19.57 19.28
CA HIS A 200 -30.07 20.33 18.74
C HIS A 200 -31.04 20.55 19.90
N HIS A 201 -30.84 21.63 20.68
CA HIS A 201 -31.92 22.24 21.44
C HIS A 201 -32.98 22.71 20.43
N HIS A 202 -33.97 21.84 20.21
CA HIS A 202 -35.26 22.24 19.68
C HIS A 202 -36.04 22.85 20.84
N ASP A 203 -35.98 24.18 20.97
CA ASP A 203 -37.01 24.92 21.69
C ASP A 203 -38.33 24.71 20.92
N HIS A 204 -39.18 23.86 21.48
CA HIS A 204 -40.59 23.80 21.11
C HIS A 204 -41.29 25.01 21.74
N ASP A 205 -41.46 26.08 20.98
CA ASP A 205 -42.46 27.10 21.28
C ASP A 205 -43.85 26.47 21.09
N GLU A 206 -44.44 26.09 22.23
CA GLU A 206 -45.75 25.48 22.32
C GLU A 206 -46.83 26.53 22.03
N HIS A 207 -47.40 26.46 20.83
CA HIS A 207 -48.62 27.16 20.46
C HIS A 207 -49.81 26.57 21.24
N ALA A 208 -50.15 27.17 22.39
CA ALA A 208 -51.41 26.89 23.08
C ALA A 208 -52.43 28.00 22.83
N GLY A 209 -53.58 27.61 22.27
CA GLY A 209 -54.69 28.48 21.89
C GLY A 209 -55.56 28.98 23.05
N HIS A 210 -56.34 30.01 22.70
CA HIS A 210 -57.66 30.46 23.18
C HIS A 210 -58.15 30.12 24.61
N ALA A 211 -58.64 31.13 25.34
CA ALA A 211 -60.08 31.36 25.57
C ALA A 211 -60.41 32.60 26.43
N HIS A 212 -61.68 33.02 26.32
CA HIS A 212 -62.41 34.19 26.84
C HIS A 212 -62.37 34.50 28.35
N GLY A 213 -62.71 35.76 28.70
CA GLY A 213 -63.43 36.04 29.95
C GLY A 213 -63.53 37.52 30.36
N HIS A 214 -64.70 38.11 30.06
CA HIS A 214 -65.37 39.30 30.63
C HIS A 214 -64.69 40.68 30.69
#